data_AF-A0A2L0TZM9-F1
#
_entry.id   AF-A0A2L0TZM9-F1
#
_cell.length_a   1.000
_cell.length_b   1.000
_cell.length_c   1.000
_cell.angle_alpha   90.00
_cell.angle_beta   90.00
_cell.angle_gamma   90.00
#
_symmetry.space_group_name_H-M   'P 1'
#
loop_
_entity.id
_entity.type
_entity.pdbx_description
1 polymer ?
#
loop_
_entity_poly.entity_id
_entity_poly.type
_entity_poly.pdbx_seq_one_letter_code
_entity_poly.pdbx_strand_id
1 'polypeptide(L)'
;MKLRSLLMVGALLLGGCAVNPYGGTPAPVGEPDKPVTKPEKPVAEPDKAEPVPAPKPVAPTGLAVALADDFLKAADVQALAGSSPVLLLMAPQNGTGEPFSTQPLAVAMIQRIQANSGFRFADPGQVAAITGQLEYQQGGMNPASLVRLGRQTGAGYMLYGDLLSEGGRYRLAMSLMDLKSGELLWNASRSAAR
;
A
#
# COMPACT_ATOMS: atom_id res chain seq x y z
N MET A 1 -22.96 -49.72 18.03
CA MET A 1 -21.64 -49.67 18.72
C MET A 1 -21.39 -48.23 19.14
N LYS A 2 -21.32 -47.97 20.46
CA LYS A 2 -21.11 -46.64 21.06
C LYS A 2 -19.64 -46.54 21.49
N LEU A 3 -18.91 -45.51 21.09
CA LEU A 3 -17.58 -45.22 21.62
C LEU A 3 -17.58 -43.83 22.28
N ARG A 4 -17.38 -43.83 23.60
CA ARG A 4 -17.29 -42.66 24.47
C ARG A 4 -15.85 -42.15 24.44
N SER A 5 -15.65 -40.88 24.12
CA SER A 5 -14.36 -40.20 24.28
C SER A 5 -14.21 -39.69 25.72
N LEU A 6 -13.12 -40.08 26.38
CA LEU A 6 -12.77 -39.69 27.75
C LEU A 6 -11.87 -38.44 27.73
N LEU A 7 -12.20 -37.48 28.60
CA LEU A 7 -11.38 -36.36 29.03
C LEU A 7 -10.14 -36.82 29.83
N MET A 8 -9.02 -36.12 29.67
CA MET A 8 -7.90 -35.99 30.61
C MET A 8 -7.34 -34.56 30.45
N VAL A 9 -7.68 -33.61 31.32
CA VAL A 9 -6.98 -33.21 32.57
C VAL A 9 -5.54 -32.72 32.30
N GLY A 10 -5.34 -31.42 32.51
CA GLY A 10 -4.04 -30.76 32.50
C GLY A 10 -3.35 -30.73 33.85
N ALA A 11 -2.05 -30.43 33.83
CA ALA A 11 -1.25 -30.04 34.98
C ALA A 11 -0.16 -29.03 34.54
N LEU A 12 -0.12 -27.88 35.21
CA LEU A 12 0.95 -26.87 35.16
C LEU A 12 2.22 -27.40 35.83
N LEU A 13 3.39 -27.04 35.32
CA LEU A 13 4.58 -26.78 36.16
C LEU A 13 5.41 -25.62 35.58
N LEU A 14 5.45 -24.53 36.35
CA LEU A 14 6.40 -23.42 36.25
C LEU A 14 7.75 -23.89 36.82
N GLY A 15 8.84 -23.68 36.08
CA GLY A 15 10.20 -23.90 36.57
C GLY A 15 11.18 -23.00 35.84
N GLY A 16 11.57 -21.91 36.48
CA GLY A 16 12.60 -20.99 35.99
C GLY A 16 14.00 -21.51 36.31
N CYS A 17 14.94 -21.24 35.41
CA CYS A 17 16.38 -21.35 35.69
C CYS A 17 17.05 -20.03 35.28
N ALA A 18 17.41 -19.23 36.28
CA ALA A 18 18.41 -18.18 36.14
C ALA A 18 19.79 -18.84 36.30
N VAL A 19 20.66 -18.69 35.31
CA VAL A 19 22.05 -19.18 35.36
C VAL A 19 22.97 -18.10 34.83
N ASN A 20 23.58 -17.35 35.75
CA ASN A 20 24.93 -16.80 35.67
C ASN A 20 25.28 -16.38 37.11
N PRO A 21 26.46 -16.74 37.66
CA PRO A 21 27.68 -16.04 37.26
C PRO A 21 28.94 -16.92 37.24
N TYR A 22 29.82 -16.63 36.29
CA TYR A 22 31.20 -17.09 36.28
C TYR A 22 31.91 -16.77 37.60
N GLY A 23 32.58 -17.78 38.16
CA GLY A 23 33.48 -17.65 39.30
C GLY A 23 34.70 -16.82 38.95
N GLY A 24 35.04 -15.88 39.84
CA GLY A 24 36.30 -15.15 39.79
C GLY A 24 37.39 -15.86 40.59
N THR A 25 38.58 -15.93 40.01
CA THR A 25 39.84 -16.00 40.76
C THR A 25 40.46 -14.60 40.78
N PRO A 26 40.96 -14.10 41.92
CA PRO A 26 41.54 -12.76 42.01
C PRO A 26 42.99 -12.75 41.51
N ALA A 27 43.38 -11.73 40.75
CA ALA A 27 44.77 -11.39 40.50
C ALA A 27 45.31 -10.47 41.61
N PRO A 28 46.61 -10.51 41.94
CA PRO A 28 47.18 -9.76 43.06
C PRO A 28 47.35 -8.27 42.74
N VAL A 29 47.24 -7.46 43.79
CA VAL A 29 47.48 -6.02 43.81
C VAL A 29 48.98 -5.72 43.71
N GLY A 30 49.35 -4.78 42.85
CA GLY A 30 50.64 -4.11 42.82
C GLY A 30 50.45 -2.59 42.66
N GLU A 31 51.13 -1.83 43.52
CA GLU A 31 51.09 -0.37 43.74
C GLU A 31 51.88 0.46 42.68
N PRO A 32 51.96 1.82 42.71
CA PRO A 32 51.51 2.66 41.59
C PRO A 32 52.58 3.49 40.84
N ASP A 33 52.09 4.08 39.73
CA ASP A 33 52.49 5.28 38.96
C ASP A 33 53.86 5.43 38.29
N LYS A 34 53.81 5.55 36.95
CA LYS A 34 54.45 6.64 36.19
C LYS A 34 53.57 7.04 34.98
N PRO A 35 53.46 8.34 34.64
CA PRO A 35 52.69 8.76 33.48
C PRO A 35 53.52 8.50 32.22
N VAL A 36 53.03 7.62 31.34
CA VAL A 36 53.64 7.38 30.02
C VAL A 36 52.65 7.80 28.94
N THR A 37 53.11 8.79 28.19
CA THR A 37 52.59 9.41 26.96
C THR A 37 51.77 8.46 26.08
N LYS A 38 50.58 8.91 25.71
CA LYS A 38 49.68 8.25 24.74
C LYS A 38 50.38 8.13 23.38
N PRO A 39 50.52 6.93 22.79
CA PRO A 39 50.88 6.80 21.38
C PRO A 39 49.66 7.16 20.53
N GLU A 40 49.84 8.08 19.58
CA GLU A 40 48.87 8.31 18.51
C GLU A 40 48.75 7.03 17.67
N LYS A 41 47.53 6.49 17.63
CA LYS A 41 47.19 5.34 16.81
C LYS A 41 47.27 5.78 15.33
N PRO A 42 47.89 4.99 14.44
CA PRO A 42 47.96 5.32 13.02
C PRO A 42 46.57 5.54 12.43
N VAL A 43 46.42 6.61 11.65
CA VAL A 43 45.21 6.96 10.91
C VAL A 43 44.91 5.83 9.92
N ALA A 44 43.77 5.17 10.09
CA ALA A 44 43.26 4.23 9.12
C ALA A 44 42.86 4.96 7.82
N GLU A 45 43.27 4.38 6.70
CA GLU A 45 42.93 4.77 5.34
C GLU A 45 41.40 4.90 5.16
N PRO A 46 40.91 5.89 4.38
CA PRO A 46 39.47 6.16 4.29
C PRO A 46 38.74 4.97 3.68
N ASP A 47 37.78 4.47 4.44
CA ASP A 47 36.88 3.39 4.07
C ASP A 47 36.24 3.67 2.71
N LYS A 48 36.31 2.68 1.82
CA LYS A 48 35.79 2.76 0.46
C LYS A 48 34.27 2.81 0.57
N ALA A 49 33.70 4.00 0.51
CA ALA A 49 32.25 4.22 0.61
C ALA A 49 31.49 3.23 -0.29
N GLU A 50 30.70 2.35 0.33
CA GLU A 50 29.77 1.50 -0.40
C GLU A 50 28.80 2.40 -1.19
N PRO A 51 28.45 2.06 -2.44
CA PRO A 51 27.50 2.86 -3.21
C PRO A 51 26.17 2.91 -2.47
N VAL A 52 25.69 4.13 -2.17
CA VAL A 52 24.36 4.33 -1.59
C VAL A 52 23.33 3.69 -2.54
N PRO A 53 22.50 2.74 -2.07
CA PRO A 53 21.51 2.10 -2.94
C PRO A 53 20.53 3.16 -3.44
N ALA A 54 20.23 3.12 -4.75
CA ALA A 54 19.27 4.03 -5.35
C ALA A 54 17.90 3.97 -4.62
N PRO A 55 17.20 5.11 -4.45
CA PRO A 55 15.90 5.13 -3.82
C PRO A 55 14.91 4.23 -4.57
N LYS A 56 14.12 3.45 -3.82
CA LYS A 56 13.08 2.60 -4.40
C LYS A 56 12.05 3.48 -5.14
N PRO A 57 11.58 3.09 -6.32
CA PRO A 57 10.53 3.81 -7.01
C PRO A 57 9.26 3.95 -6.15
N VAL A 58 8.66 5.14 -6.18
CA VAL A 58 7.42 5.47 -5.48
C VAL A 58 6.34 5.87 -6.47
N ALA A 59 5.09 5.57 -6.14
CA ALA A 59 3.97 5.82 -7.04
C ALA A 59 3.73 7.34 -7.23
N PRO A 60 3.47 7.82 -8.47
CA PRO A 60 3.39 9.25 -8.77
C PRO A 60 2.05 9.88 -8.33
N THR A 61 1.84 10.10 -7.04
CA THR A 61 0.57 10.61 -6.49
C THR A 61 0.17 11.98 -7.01
N GLY A 62 1.14 12.85 -7.34
CA GLY A 62 0.86 14.15 -7.97
C GLY A 62 0.17 14.04 -9.33
N LEU A 63 0.46 12.98 -10.09
CA LEU A 63 -0.21 12.68 -11.36
C LEU A 63 -1.68 12.33 -11.15
N ALA A 64 -1.96 11.54 -10.12
CA ALA A 64 -3.32 11.18 -9.70
C ALA A 64 -4.14 12.40 -9.25
N VAL A 65 -3.55 13.30 -8.46
CA VAL A 65 -4.23 14.55 -8.05
C VAL A 65 -4.57 15.42 -9.26
N ALA A 66 -3.65 15.58 -10.21
CA ALA A 66 -3.89 16.37 -11.41
C ALA A 66 -4.99 15.78 -12.30
N LEU A 67 -5.04 14.45 -12.42
CA LEU A 67 -6.11 13.78 -13.17
C LEU A 67 -7.47 13.87 -12.45
N ALA A 68 -7.48 13.82 -11.12
CA ALA A 68 -8.68 14.04 -10.32
C ALA A 68 -9.23 15.47 -10.50
N ASP A 69 -8.36 16.48 -10.69
CA ASP A 69 -8.80 17.82 -11.04
C ASP A 69 -9.50 17.90 -12.40
N ASP A 70 -9.04 17.11 -13.38
CA ASP A 70 -9.72 17.03 -14.68
C ASP A 70 -11.08 16.34 -14.57
N PHE A 71 -11.14 15.27 -13.77
CA PHE A 71 -12.38 14.57 -13.46
C PHE A 71 -13.42 15.53 -12.88
N LEU A 72 -13.05 16.33 -11.88
CA LEU A 72 -13.94 17.30 -11.23
C LEU A 72 -14.42 18.44 -12.16
N LYS A 73 -13.67 18.73 -13.22
CA LYS A 73 -14.01 19.78 -14.21
C LYS A 73 -14.88 19.28 -15.34
N ALA A 74 -14.99 17.96 -15.53
CA ALA A 74 -15.78 17.40 -16.63
C ALA A 74 -17.28 17.65 -16.42
N ALA A 75 -17.96 18.13 -17.46
CA ALA A 75 -19.38 18.48 -17.39
C ALA A 75 -20.26 17.28 -17.00
N ASP A 76 -19.99 16.12 -17.60
CA ASP A 76 -20.71 14.88 -17.28
C ASP A 76 -20.53 14.48 -15.82
N VAL A 77 -19.34 14.65 -15.25
CA VAL A 77 -19.04 14.36 -13.84
C VAL A 77 -19.76 15.35 -12.91
N GLN A 78 -19.81 16.64 -13.27
CA GLN A 78 -20.51 17.65 -12.49
C GLN A 78 -22.02 17.40 -12.45
N ALA A 79 -22.60 16.91 -13.56
CA ALA A 79 -24.02 16.55 -13.62
C ALA A 79 -24.37 15.41 -12.65
N LEU A 80 -23.46 14.47 -12.42
CA LEU A 80 -23.65 13.34 -11.49
C LEU A 80 -23.57 13.76 -10.02
N ALA A 81 -22.66 14.69 -9.69
CA ALA A 81 -22.32 15.04 -8.31
C ALA A 81 -23.50 15.58 -7.48
N GLY A 82 -24.51 16.17 -8.12
CA GLY A 82 -25.71 16.74 -7.45
C GLY A 82 -26.53 15.72 -6.65
N SER A 83 -26.41 14.43 -6.98
CA SER A 83 -27.11 13.32 -6.29
C SER A 83 -26.31 12.67 -5.17
N SER A 84 -25.12 13.19 -4.86
CA SER A 84 -24.14 12.56 -3.96
C SER A 84 -23.90 11.07 -4.22
N PRO A 85 -23.62 10.67 -5.47
CA PRO A 85 -23.54 9.26 -5.82
C PRO A 85 -22.33 8.59 -5.17
N VAL A 86 -22.44 7.28 -4.94
CA VAL A 86 -21.36 6.48 -4.39
C VAL A 86 -20.44 6.04 -5.53
N LEU A 87 -19.19 6.49 -5.46
CA LEU A 87 -18.10 6.16 -6.35
C LEU A 87 -17.26 5.03 -5.77
N LEU A 88 -17.03 4.01 -6.58
CA LEU A 88 -16.04 2.99 -6.34
C LEU A 88 -14.77 3.38 -7.08
N LEU A 89 -13.69 3.70 -6.35
CA LEU A 89 -12.41 4.01 -6.97
C LEU A 89 -11.45 2.84 -6.78
N MET A 90 -10.97 2.32 -7.90
CA MET A 90 -10.00 1.23 -7.93
C MET A 90 -8.58 1.78 -8.11
N ALA A 91 -7.60 1.12 -7.49
CA ALA A 91 -6.21 1.40 -7.81
C ALA A 91 -5.94 1.11 -9.29
N PRO A 92 -5.25 2.01 -10.01
CA PRO A 92 -4.92 1.77 -11.40
C PRO A 92 -4.02 0.55 -11.50
N GLN A 93 -4.23 -0.26 -12.54
CA GLN A 93 -3.39 -1.42 -12.81
C GLN A 93 -1.96 -0.96 -13.07
N ASN A 94 -0.99 -1.57 -12.37
CA ASN A 94 0.41 -1.22 -12.54
C ASN A 94 0.98 -1.92 -13.78
N GLY A 95 1.08 -1.19 -14.90
CA GLY A 95 1.75 -1.61 -16.12
C GLY A 95 3.11 -0.96 -16.33
N THR A 96 3.72 -0.38 -15.29
CA THR A 96 5.02 0.31 -15.40
C THR A 96 6.22 -0.64 -15.44
N GLY A 97 6.02 -1.90 -15.01
CA GLY A 97 7.10 -2.87 -14.79
C GLY A 97 7.87 -2.66 -13.48
N GLU A 98 7.45 -1.71 -12.65
CA GLU A 98 8.14 -1.35 -11.41
C GLU A 98 7.45 -1.93 -10.17
N PRO A 99 8.21 -2.40 -9.17
CA PRO A 99 7.65 -3.08 -8.01
C PRO A 99 7.15 -2.10 -6.94
N PHE A 100 6.14 -1.29 -7.28
CA PHE A 100 5.44 -0.43 -6.32
C PHE A 100 3.92 -0.65 -6.36
N SER A 101 3.26 -0.34 -5.25
CA SER A 101 1.80 -0.34 -5.15
C SER A 101 1.22 0.94 -5.73
N THR A 102 0.16 0.82 -6.52
CA THR A 102 -0.64 1.94 -7.04
C THR A 102 -1.77 2.37 -6.09
N GLN A 103 -1.94 1.71 -4.94
CA GLN A 103 -2.92 2.09 -3.92
C GLN A 103 -2.80 3.57 -3.48
N PRO A 104 -1.59 4.15 -3.32
CA PRO A 104 -1.46 5.57 -2.99
C PRO A 104 -2.05 6.52 -4.05
N LEU A 105 -2.09 6.14 -5.33
CA LEU A 105 -2.75 6.94 -6.37
C LEU A 105 -4.26 6.95 -6.14
N ALA A 106 -4.84 5.79 -5.83
CA ALA A 106 -6.26 5.70 -5.51
C ALA A 106 -6.62 6.59 -4.32
N VAL A 107 -5.85 6.49 -3.23
CA VAL A 107 -6.06 7.30 -2.03
C VAL A 107 -5.95 8.79 -2.33
N ALA A 108 -4.94 9.21 -3.11
CA ALA A 108 -4.77 10.61 -3.49
C ALA A 108 -5.96 11.13 -4.31
N MET A 109 -6.49 10.34 -5.27
CA MET A 109 -7.69 10.71 -6.02
C MET A 109 -8.93 10.78 -5.14
N ILE A 110 -9.14 9.80 -4.24
CA ILE A 110 -10.27 9.79 -3.29
C ILE A 110 -10.25 11.07 -2.46
N GLN A 111 -9.12 11.39 -1.83
CA GLN A 111 -8.99 12.58 -0.99
C GLN A 111 -9.25 13.86 -1.78
N ARG A 112 -8.71 13.94 -3.00
CA ARG A 112 -8.90 15.12 -3.86
C ARG A 112 -10.36 15.30 -4.27
N ILE A 113 -11.03 14.23 -4.68
CA ILE A 113 -12.43 14.27 -5.12
C ILE A 113 -13.36 14.55 -3.92
N GLN A 114 -13.16 13.88 -2.78
CA GLN A 114 -13.95 14.11 -1.56
C GLN A 114 -13.88 15.56 -1.09
N ALA A 115 -12.70 16.18 -1.16
CA ALA A 115 -12.51 17.56 -0.73
C ALA A 115 -13.17 18.59 -1.65
N ASN A 116 -13.54 18.22 -2.89
CA ASN A 116 -13.95 19.17 -3.93
C ASN A 116 -15.25 18.79 -4.64
N SER A 117 -16.03 17.83 -4.11
CA SER A 117 -17.28 17.37 -4.74
C SER A 117 -18.28 16.78 -3.73
N GLY A 118 -19.49 16.48 -4.21
CA GLY A 118 -20.50 15.74 -3.45
C GLY A 118 -20.38 14.22 -3.52
N PHE A 119 -19.36 13.66 -4.18
CA PHE A 119 -19.22 12.19 -4.30
C PHE A 119 -19.00 11.54 -2.94
N ARG A 120 -19.76 10.47 -2.68
CA ARG A 120 -19.47 9.52 -1.61
C ARG A 120 -18.58 8.42 -2.15
N PHE A 121 -17.89 7.70 -1.27
CA PHE A 121 -17.00 6.61 -1.68
C PHE A 121 -17.41 5.30 -1.04
N ALA A 122 -17.26 4.22 -1.81
CA ALA A 122 -17.27 2.87 -1.27
C ALA A 122 -16.15 2.73 -0.22
N ASP A 123 -16.40 1.92 0.82
CA ASP A 123 -15.41 1.68 1.87
C ASP A 123 -14.16 0.99 1.28
N PRO A 124 -12.95 1.56 1.41
CA PRO A 124 -11.75 0.99 0.81
C PRO A 124 -11.40 -0.41 1.33
N GLY A 125 -11.71 -0.71 2.61
CA GLY A 125 -11.49 -2.03 3.19
C GLY A 125 -12.42 -3.07 2.60
N GLN A 126 -13.69 -2.72 2.41
CA GLN A 126 -14.67 -3.55 1.73
C GLN A 126 -14.29 -3.81 0.28
N VAL A 127 -13.83 -2.79 -0.44
CA VAL A 127 -13.37 -2.92 -1.83
C VAL A 127 -12.21 -3.90 -1.92
N ALA A 128 -11.17 -3.72 -1.11
CA ALA A 128 -10.00 -4.60 -1.09
C ALA A 128 -10.37 -6.06 -0.75
N ALA A 129 -11.28 -6.27 0.20
CA ALA A 129 -11.74 -7.61 0.58
C ALA A 129 -12.47 -8.31 -0.58
N ILE A 130 -13.36 -7.60 -1.26
CA ILE A 130 -14.13 -8.15 -2.38
C ILE A 130 -13.21 -8.40 -3.58
N THR A 131 -12.35 -7.45 -3.95
CA THR A 131 -11.44 -7.60 -5.09
C THR A 131 -10.46 -8.75 -4.88
N GLY A 132 -9.90 -8.89 -3.68
CA GLY A 132 -9.07 -10.04 -3.34
C GLY A 132 -9.81 -11.35 -3.54
N GLN A 133 -11.05 -11.47 -3.03
CA GLN A 133 -11.85 -12.67 -3.24
C GLN A 133 -12.14 -12.95 -4.73
N LEU A 134 -12.41 -11.91 -5.52
CA LEU A 134 -12.64 -12.04 -6.97
C LEU A 134 -11.42 -12.55 -7.72
N GLU A 135 -10.24 -12.01 -7.40
CA GLU A 135 -8.96 -12.42 -7.98
C GLU A 135 -8.66 -13.89 -7.69
N TYR A 136 -8.88 -14.34 -6.45
CA TYR A 136 -8.71 -15.75 -6.07
C TYR A 136 -9.69 -16.70 -6.78
N GLN A 137 -10.93 -16.27 -7.05
CA GLN A 137 -12.00 -17.16 -7.53
C GLN A 137 -12.19 -17.17 -9.05
N GLN A 138 -11.99 -16.04 -9.75
CA GLN A 138 -12.44 -15.87 -11.14
C GLN A 138 -11.34 -15.43 -12.10
N GLY A 139 -10.08 -15.41 -11.68
CA GLY A 139 -8.96 -15.02 -12.54
C GLY A 139 -8.95 -13.53 -12.91
N GLY A 140 -9.62 -12.69 -12.10
CA GLY A 140 -9.64 -11.24 -12.25
C GLY A 140 -11.04 -10.62 -12.32
N MET A 141 -11.09 -9.35 -12.74
CA MET A 141 -12.35 -8.60 -12.89
C MET A 141 -13.00 -8.89 -14.24
N ASN A 142 -14.18 -9.52 -14.21
CA ASN A 142 -15.09 -9.65 -15.35
C ASN A 142 -16.38 -8.84 -15.13
N PRO A 143 -17.22 -8.60 -16.16
CA PRO A 143 -18.43 -7.78 -16.01
C PRO A 143 -19.36 -8.21 -14.87
N ALA A 144 -19.56 -9.52 -14.67
CA ALA A 144 -20.39 -10.04 -13.57
C ALA A 144 -19.81 -9.68 -12.19
N SER A 145 -18.48 -9.70 -12.08
CA SER A 145 -17.75 -9.31 -10.87
C SER A 145 -17.88 -7.82 -10.57
N LEU A 146 -17.87 -6.96 -11.60
CA LEU A 146 -18.06 -5.51 -11.45
C LEU A 146 -19.48 -5.18 -10.96
N VAL A 147 -20.51 -5.83 -11.51
CA VAL A 147 -21.90 -5.67 -11.05
C VAL A 147 -22.05 -6.11 -9.59
N ARG A 148 -21.46 -7.25 -9.22
CA ARG A 148 -21.48 -7.72 -7.82
C ARG A 148 -20.79 -6.74 -6.89
N LEU A 149 -19.61 -6.25 -7.29
CA LEU A 149 -18.84 -5.27 -6.53
C LEU A 149 -19.64 -3.99 -6.32
N GLY A 150 -20.28 -3.46 -7.36
CA GLY A 150 -21.20 -2.31 -7.26
C GLY A 150 -22.34 -2.55 -6.26
N ARG A 151 -23.02 -3.69 -6.36
CA ARG A 151 -24.12 -4.03 -5.43
C ARG A 151 -23.67 -4.19 -3.98
N GLN A 152 -22.51 -4.80 -3.74
CA GLN A 152 -22.00 -5.04 -2.39
C GLN A 152 -21.48 -3.76 -1.73
N THR A 153 -20.91 -2.85 -2.54
CA THR A 153 -20.38 -1.56 -2.07
C THR A 153 -21.40 -0.42 -2.08
N GLY A 154 -22.56 -0.63 -2.71
CA GLY A 154 -23.55 0.41 -2.96
C GLY A 154 -23.12 1.43 -4.01
N ALA A 155 -22.02 1.16 -4.74
CA ALA A 155 -21.50 2.05 -5.76
C ALA A 155 -22.38 2.03 -7.02
N GLY A 156 -22.77 3.22 -7.47
CA GLY A 156 -23.44 3.41 -8.76
C GLY A 156 -22.46 3.60 -9.90
N TYR A 157 -21.25 4.08 -9.58
CA TYR A 157 -20.21 4.37 -10.56
C TYR A 157 -18.87 3.77 -10.13
N MET A 158 -18.04 3.46 -11.11
CA MET A 158 -16.69 2.96 -10.91
C MET A 158 -15.67 3.81 -11.66
N LEU A 159 -14.63 4.25 -10.95
CA LEU A 159 -13.45 4.88 -11.54
C LEU A 159 -12.30 3.87 -11.51
N TYR A 160 -11.78 3.50 -12.68
CA TYR A 160 -10.75 2.47 -12.86
C TYR A 160 -9.80 2.86 -13.99
N GLY A 161 -8.65 2.19 -14.11
CA GLY A 161 -7.69 2.50 -15.14
C GLY A 161 -6.33 1.84 -14.95
N ASP A 162 -5.31 2.41 -15.56
CA ASP A 162 -3.96 1.88 -15.62
C ASP A 162 -2.90 2.98 -15.51
N LEU A 163 -1.73 2.58 -15.01
CA LEU A 163 -0.51 3.38 -14.94
C LEU A 163 0.57 2.69 -15.78
N LEU A 164 1.03 3.38 -16.82
CA LEU A 164 2.02 2.89 -17.77
C LEU A 164 3.31 3.72 -17.69
N SER A 165 4.43 3.12 -18.12
CA SER A 165 5.70 3.81 -18.32
C SER A 165 6.01 3.88 -19.81
N GLU A 166 6.01 5.08 -20.37
CA GLU A 166 6.19 5.35 -21.81
C GLU A 166 7.29 6.41 -21.99
N GLY A 167 8.43 6.03 -22.57
CA GLY A 167 9.49 6.99 -22.93
C GLY A 167 10.03 7.82 -21.76
N GLY A 168 10.20 7.22 -20.58
CA GLY A 168 10.67 7.92 -19.37
C GLY A 168 9.60 8.77 -18.68
N ARG A 169 8.33 8.59 -19.04
CA ARG A 169 7.18 9.27 -18.43
C ARG A 169 6.22 8.25 -17.86
N TYR A 170 5.60 8.58 -16.74
CA TYR A 170 4.40 7.89 -16.31
C TYR A 170 3.19 8.44 -17.05
N ARG A 171 2.30 7.55 -17.48
CA ARG A 171 0.98 7.88 -18.01
C ARG A 171 -0.09 7.20 -17.17
N LEU A 172 -0.97 7.99 -16.59
CA LEU A 172 -2.14 7.51 -15.85
C LEU A 172 -3.36 7.75 -16.72
N ALA A 173 -4.09 6.68 -17.06
CA ALA A 173 -5.36 6.74 -17.77
C ALA A 173 -6.47 6.21 -16.87
N MET A 174 -7.58 6.94 -16.75
CA MET A 174 -8.73 6.56 -15.93
C MET A 174 -10.03 6.73 -16.69
N SER A 175 -11.01 5.92 -16.31
CA SER A 175 -12.32 5.78 -16.93
C SER A 175 -13.40 5.68 -15.86
N LEU A 176 -14.49 6.44 -16.02
CA LEU A 176 -15.69 6.39 -15.19
C LEU A 176 -16.77 5.59 -15.91
N MET A 177 -17.29 4.55 -15.26
CA MET A 177 -18.35 3.70 -15.78
C MET A 177 -19.57 3.70 -14.86
N ASP A 178 -20.76 3.72 -15.44
CA ASP A 178 -22.02 3.41 -14.76
C ASP A 178 -22.12 1.89 -14.54
N LEU A 179 -22.23 1.47 -13.28
CA LEU A 179 -22.23 0.04 -12.92
C LEU A 179 -23.55 -0.67 -13.21
N LYS A 180 -24.63 0.07 -13.49
CA LYS A 180 -25.93 -0.47 -13.87
C LYS A 180 -26.01 -0.73 -15.37
N SER A 181 -25.58 0.21 -16.20
CA SER A 181 -25.66 0.09 -17.67
C SER A 181 -24.37 -0.46 -18.30
N GLY A 182 -23.22 -0.29 -17.64
CA GLY A 182 -21.90 -0.54 -18.22
C GLY A 182 -21.42 0.59 -19.14
N GLU A 183 -22.13 1.72 -19.18
CA GLU A 183 -21.79 2.86 -20.03
C GLU A 183 -20.56 3.60 -19.50
N LEU A 184 -19.64 3.95 -20.40
CA LEU A 184 -18.49 4.79 -20.10
C LEU A 184 -18.90 6.26 -20.17
N LEU A 185 -18.87 6.95 -19.03
CA LEU A 185 -19.35 8.33 -18.90
C LEU A 185 -18.23 9.36 -19.03
N TRP A 186 -17.00 8.96 -18.72
CA TRP A 186 -15.84 9.84 -18.80
C TRP A 186 -14.56 9.03 -18.93
N ASN A 187 -13.58 9.55 -19.66
CA ASN A 187 -12.23 9.02 -19.67
C ASN A 187 -11.22 10.14 -19.91
N ALA A 188 -10.06 10.06 -19.26
CA ALA A 188 -8.95 10.94 -19.53
C ALA A 188 -7.62 10.27 -19.21
N SER A 189 -6.54 10.88 -19.69
CA SER A 189 -5.19 10.48 -19.30
C SER A 189 -4.29 11.69 -19.08
N ARG A 190 -3.33 11.56 -18.17
CA ARG A 190 -2.29 12.54 -17.88
C ARG A 190 -0.94 11.85 -17.90
N SER A 191 0.11 12.60 -18.26
CA SER A 191 1.48 12.10 -18.19
C SER A 191 2.41 13.05 -17.45
N ALA A 192 3.29 12.51 -16.62
CA ALA A 192 4.32 13.23 -15.90
C ALA A 192 5.69 12.58 -16.15
N ALA A 193 6.78 13.32 -15.93
CA ALA A 193 8.11 12.72 -15.89
C ALA A 193 8.18 11.67 -14.76
N ARG A 194 8.96 10.61 -14.98
CA ARG A 194 9.24 9.58 -13.99
C ARG A 194 10.11 10.09 -12.85
#